data_AF-A0A6H5H2G4-F1
#
_entry.id   AF-A0A6H5H2G4-F1
#
_cell.length_a   1.000
_cell.length_b   1.000
_cell.length_c   1.000
_cell.angle_alpha   90.00
_cell.angle_beta   90.00
_cell.angle_gamma   90.00
#
_symmetry.space_group_name_H-M   'P 1'
#
loop_
_entity.id
_entity.type
_entity.pdbx_description
1 polymer ?
#
loop_
_entity_poly.entity_id
_entity_poly.type
_entity_poly.pdbx_seq_one_letter_code
_entity_poly.pdbx_strand_id
1 'polypeptide(L)'
;MQTSTMIKATARSAPDREREINNLVRRADFNNDAYVQEFGLAISNNMMEVRGRVLPPPKLQYGGRAPNIPSQIVSSGVSGVRVGDTVLGMATQCVQAKNVNKTSPQTLSNLCLKINVKLGGINSILVPSIRPK
;
A
#
# COMPACT_ATOMS: atom_id res chain seq x y z
N MET A 1 -6.20 -16.26 14.04
CA MET A 1 -5.14 -17.12 13.46
C MET A 1 -5.44 -17.60 12.04
N GLN A 2 -6.71 -17.79 11.66
CA GLN A 2 -7.11 -18.33 10.35
C GLN A 2 -6.61 -17.50 9.14
N THR A 3 -6.66 -16.16 9.20
CA THR A 3 -6.24 -15.29 8.09
C THR A 3 -4.74 -15.37 7.79
N SER A 4 -3.89 -15.48 8.82
CA SER A 4 -2.44 -15.64 8.67
C SER A 4 -2.10 -16.93 7.91
N THR A 5 -2.79 -18.03 8.26
CA THR A 5 -2.62 -19.32 7.59
C THR A 5 -3.08 -19.25 6.13
N MET A 6 -4.22 -18.61 5.86
CA MET A 6 -4.71 -18.42 4.50
C MET A 6 -3.71 -17.60 3.65
N ILE A 7 -3.22 -16.46 4.16
CA ILE A 7 -2.22 -15.64 3.44
C ILE A 7 -0.96 -16.45 3.13
N LYS A 8 -0.45 -17.23 4.08
CA LYS A 8 0.74 -18.08 3.86
C LYS A 8 0.47 -19.17 2.83
N ALA A 9 -0.74 -19.73 2.82
CA ALA A 9 -1.13 -20.75 1.86
C ALA A 9 -1.28 -20.19 0.43
N THR A 10 -1.83 -18.98 0.28
CA THR A 10 -2.21 -18.40 -1.02
C THR A 10 -1.19 -17.41 -1.60
N ALA A 11 -0.28 -16.86 -0.81
CA ALA A 11 0.72 -15.93 -1.31
C ALA A 11 1.72 -16.66 -2.24
N ARG A 12 1.84 -16.15 -3.47
CA ARG A 12 2.76 -16.63 -4.51
C ARG A 12 3.44 -15.44 -5.18
N SER A 13 4.68 -15.63 -5.63
CA SER A 13 5.38 -14.62 -6.41
C SER A 13 4.75 -14.49 -7.80
N ALA A 14 4.98 -13.36 -8.48
CA ALA A 14 4.48 -13.16 -9.85
C ALA A 14 4.86 -14.29 -10.83
N PRO A 15 6.15 -14.71 -10.94
CA PRO A 15 6.50 -15.80 -11.86
C PRO A 15 5.91 -17.16 -11.47
N ASP A 16 5.79 -17.44 -10.16
CA ASP A 16 5.17 -18.69 -9.70
C ASP A 16 3.68 -18.73 -10.05
N ARG A 17 2.98 -17.61 -9.80
CA ARG A 17 1.56 -17.46 -10.12
C ARG A 17 1.30 -17.61 -11.62
N GLU A 18 2.17 -17.05 -12.47
CA GLU A 18 2.08 -17.22 -13.93
C GLU A 18 2.19 -18.70 -14.35
N ARG A 19 3.19 -19.41 -13.81
CA ARG A 19 3.38 -20.85 -14.07
C ARG A 19 2.20 -21.68 -13.60
N GLU A 20 1.68 -21.41 -12.42
CA GLU A 20 0.49 -22.10 -11.89
C GLU A 20 -0.72 -21.91 -12.81
N ILE A 21 -0.97 -20.68 -13.29
CA ILE A 21 -2.06 -20.39 -14.23
C ILE A 21 -1.85 -21.13 -15.56
N ASN A 22 -0.65 -21.07 -16.14
CA ASN A 22 -0.34 -21.77 -17.39
C ASN A 22 -0.51 -23.29 -17.26
N ASN A 23 -0.13 -23.87 -16.13
CA ASN A 23 -0.33 -25.28 -15.84
C ASN A 23 -1.81 -25.63 -15.66
N LEU A 24 -2.59 -24.76 -15.00
CA LEU A 24 -4.02 -24.93 -14.82
C LEU A 24 -4.76 -24.94 -16.16
N VAL A 25 -4.49 -23.96 -17.03
CA VAL A 25 -5.12 -23.85 -18.35
C VAL A 25 -4.80 -25.07 -19.21
N ARG A 26 -3.54 -25.52 -19.22
CA ARG A 26 -3.12 -26.74 -19.95
C ARG A 26 -3.79 -28.01 -19.44
N ARG A 27 -4.04 -28.12 -18.12
CA ARG A 27 -4.70 -29.27 -17.50
C ARG A 27 -6.22 -29.26 -17.67
N ALA A 28 -6.82 -28.06 -17.76
CA ALA A 28 -8.25 -27.91 -17.95
C ALA A 28 -8.70 -28.35 -19.35
N ASP A 29 -7.80 -28.29 -20.34
CA ASP A 29 -8.03 -28.77 -21.71
C ASP A 29 -9.37 -28.30 -22.31
N PHE A 30 -9.64 -26.99 -22.19
CA PHE A 30 -10.95 -26.42 -22.52
C PHE A 30 -11.40 -26.68 -23.96
N ASN A 31 -10.48 -26.92 -24.90
CA ASN A 31 -10.82 -27.20 -26.29
C ASN A 31 -11.41 -28.61 -26.50
N ASN A 32 -11.27 -29.49 -25.51
CA ASN A 32 -11.88 -30.83 -25.50
C ASN A 32 -13.22 -30.87 -24.75
N ASP A 33 -13.66 -29.75 -24.17
CA ASP A 33 -14.95 -29.65 -23.48
C ASP A 33 -16.10 -29.61 -24.50
N ALA A 34 -17.10 -30.48 -24.32
CA ALA A 34 -18.25 -30.62 -25.20
C ALA A 34 -19.04 -29.32 -25.38
N TYR A 35 -19.19 -28.53 -24.31
CA TYR A 35 -19.92 -27.26 -24.39
C TYR A 35 -19.11 -26.19 -25.13
N VAL A 36 -17.81 -26.11 -24.87
CA VAL A 36 -16.93 -25.14 -25.56
C VAL A 36 -16.95 -25.37 -27.07
N GLN A 37 -16.94 -26.63 -27.48
CA GLN A 37 -17.07 -27.03 -28.89
C GLN A 37 -18.46 -26.74 -29.46
N GLU A 38 -19.53 -27.02 -28.70
CA GLU A 38 -20.92 -26.74 -29.12
C GLU A 38 -21.16 -25.25 -29.40
N PHE A 39 -20.58 -24.37 -28.56
CA PHE A 39 -20.64 -22.92 -28.77
C PHE A 39 -19.61 -22.39 -29.80
N GLY A 40 -18.81 -23.27 -30.42
CA GLY A 40 -17.82 -22.88 -31.43
C GLY A 40 -16.67 -22.03 -30.89
N LEU A 41 -16.35 -22.15 -29.60
CA LEU A 41 -15.29 -21.39 -28.93
C LEU A 41 -13.95 -22.12 -29.03
N ALA A 42 -12.86 -21.36 -29.15
CA ALA A 42 -11.50 -21.88 -29.12
C ALA A 42 -10.64 -21.06 -28.13
N ILE A 43 -9.97 -21.75 -27.21
CA ILE A 43 -9.20 -21.13 -26.12
C ILE A 43 -7.72 -21.41 -26.33
N SER A 44 -6.91 -20.34 -26.31
CA SER A 44 -5.45 -20.42 -26.41
C SER A 44 -4.83 -20.84 -25.08
N ASN A 45 -3.79 -21.68 -25.15
CA ASN A 45 -3.01 -22.12 -23.98
C ASN A 45 -1.88 -21.14 -23.59
N ASN A 46 -1.74 -20.03 -24.32
CA ASN A 46 -0.75 -18.99 -24.07
C ASN A 46 -1.45 -17.73 -23.56
N MET A 47 -0.85 -17.07 -22.56
CA MET A 47 -1.33 -15.77 -22.10
C MET A 47 -1.27 -14.74 -23.22
N MET A 48 -2.25 -13.83 -23.25
CA MET A 48 -2.30 -12.75 -24.21
C MET A 48 -1.17 -11.74 -23.93
N GLU A 49 -0.38 -11.41 -24.96
CA GLU A 49 0.63 -10.37 -24.87
C GLU A 49 0.00 -8.98 -25.02
N VAL A 50 0.27 -8.09 -24.08
CA VAL A 50 -0.24 -6.71 -24.09
C VAL A 50 0.93 -5.74 -24.01
N ARG A 51 0.93 -4.73 -24.89
CA ARG A 51 1.93 -3.66 -24.86
C ARG A 51 1.60 -2.66 -23.76
N GLY A 52 2.41 -2.65 -22.69
CA GLY A 52 2.34 -1.67 -21.61
C GLY A 52 3.24 -0.45 -21.84
N ARG A 53 3.05 0.60 -21.04
CA ARG A 53 3.99 1.74 -20.93
C ARG A 53 4.43 1.90 -19.48
N VAL A 54 5.72 2.13 -19.27
CA VAL A 54 6.28 2.48 -17.95
C VAL A 54 6.40 4.00 -17.88
N LEU A 55 5.59 4.63 -17.04
CA LEU A 55 5.66 6.07 -16.84
C LEU A 55 6.86 6.42 -15.94
N PRO A 56 7.64 7.46 -16.26
CA PRO A 56 8.71 7.91 -15.38
C PRO A 56 8.12 8.42 -14.05
N PRO A 57 8.77 8.14 -12.90
CA PRO A 57 8.29 8.62 -11.62
C PRO A 57 8.30 10.16 -11.57
N PRO A 58 7.29 10.80 -10.97
CA PRO A 58 7.28 12.25 -10.83
C PRO A 58 8.36 12.71 -9.85
N LYS A 59 8.90 13.91 -10.09
CA LYS A 59 9.84 14.53 -9.16
C LYS A 59 9.09 15.11 -7.96
N LEU A 60 9.59 14.80 -6.76
CA LEU A 60 9.10 15.37 -5.51
C LEU A 60 10.00 16.54 -5.11
N GLN A 61 9.37 17.65 -4.76
CA GLN A 61 10.04 18.77 -4.12
C GLN A 61 9.87 18.63 -2.61
N TYR A 62 10.99 18.51 -1.92
CA TYR A 62 11.09 18.58 -0.47
C TYR A 62 11.57 19.98 -0.07
N GLY A 63 11.10 20.46 1.07
CA GLY A 63 11.54 21.73 1.63
C GLY A 63 10.64 22.93 1.30
N GLY A 64 10.84 23.95 2.13
CA GLY A 64 9.94 25.08 2.38
C GLY A 64 10.06 25.40 3.88
N ARG A 65 10.10 26.68 4.25
CA ARG A 65 10.18 27.09 5.66
C ARG A 65 8.88 26.64 6.34
N ALA A 66 8.89 25.48 6.99
CA ALA A 66 7.78 25.12 7.87
C ALA A 66 7.75 26.17 9.00
N PRO A 67 6.60 26.76 9.35
CA PRO A 67 6.50 27.50 10.58
C PRO A 67 6.97 26.57 11.71
N ASN A 68 7.86 27.03 12.58
CA ASN A 68 8.21 26.30 13.79
C ASN A 68 6.95 26.26 14.65
N ILE A 69 6.16 25.20 14.51
CA ILE A 69 4.99 24.96 15.37
C ILE A 69 5.56 24.33 16.64
N PRO A 70 5.55 25.01 17.80
CA PRO A 70 5.98 24.40 19.05
C PRO A 70 5.05 23.24 19.36
N SER A 71 5.53 22.00 19.20
CA SER A 71 4.77 20.79 19.51
C SER A 71 5.21 20.24 20.87
N GLN A 72 4.37 20.39 21.89
CA GLN A 72 4.51 19.66 23.14
C GLN A 72 3.94 18.24 22.94
N ILE A 73 4.77 17.22 23.17
CA ILE A 73 4.36 15.81 23.04
C ILE A 73 4.01 15.28 24.43
N VAL A 74 2.75 14.91 24.63
CA VAL A 74 2.27 14.29 25.88
C VAL A 74 1.96 12.82 25.62
N SER A 75 2.39 11.93 26.53
CA SER A 75 2.09 10.50 26.46
C SER A 75 0.74 10.22 27.10
N SER A 76 -0.15 9.54 26.38
CA SER A 76 -1.47 9.11 26.88
C SER A 76 -1.80 7.72 26.33
N GLY A 77 -2.53 6.93 27.11
CA GLY A 77 -2.99 5.60 26.68
C GLY A 77 -3.95 5.67 25.49
N VAL A 78 -4.21 4.53 24.84
CA VAL A 78 -5.04 4.46 23.62
C VAL A 78 -6.46 5.02 23.83
N SER A 79 -7.01 4.92 25.04
CA SER A 79 -8.30 5.51 25.41
C SER A 79 -8.34 7.05 25.26
N GLY A 80 -7.18 7.71 25.31
CA GLY A 80 -7.04 9.15 25.12
C GLY A 80 -7.24 9.62 23.68
N VAL A 81 -7.20 8.72 22.69
CA VAL A 81 -7.41 9.06 21.27
C VAL A 81 -8.82 9.61 21.05
N ARG A 82 -9.84 8.93 21.58
CA ARG A 82 -11.24 9.38 21.47
C ARG A 82 -11.45 10.76 22.08
N VAL A 83 -10.82 11.02 23.23
CA VAL A 83 -10.90 12.31 23.92
C VAL A 83 -10.18 13.40 23.13
N GLY A 84 -8.98 13.10 22.60
CA GLY A 84 -8.23 13.99 21.72
C GLY A 84 -9.01 14.37 20.46
N ASP A 85 -9.58 13.38 19.76
CA ASP A 85 -10.23 13.58 18.47
C ASP A 85 -11.63 14.21 18.59
N THR A 86 -12.41 13.86 19.61
CA THR A 86 -13.83 14.27 19.73
C THR A 86 -14.07 15.40 20.73
N VAL A 87 -13.28 15.47 21.80
CA VAL A 87 -13.58 16.36 22.94
C VAL A 87 -12.61 17.55 23.00
N LEU A 88 -11.32 17.32 22.76
CA LEU A 88 -10.28 18.33 22.96
C LEU A 88 -9.71 18.91 21.66
N GLY A 89 -10.00 18.31 20.50
CA GLY A 89 -9.45 18.75 19.20
C GLY A 89 -7.91 18.66 19.13
N MET A 90 -7.30 17.76 19.91
CA MET A 90 -5.86 17.59 19.97
C MET A 90 -5.38 16.51 19.01
N ALA A 91 -4.37 16.82 18.21
CA ALA A 91 -3.74 15.84 17.33
C ALA A 91 -3.07 14.72 18.15
N THR A 92 -3.52 13.47 17.98
CA THR A 92 -2.96 12.31 18.69
C THR A 92 -2.13 11.41 17.76
N GLN A 93 -1.09 10.72 18.27
CA GLN A 93 -0.32 9.74 17.50
C GLN A 93 0.06 8.52 18.35
N CYS A 94 -0.56 7.38 18.07
CA CYS A 94 -0.25 6.13 18.76
C CYS A 94 0.98 5.42 18.16
N VAL A 95 1.78 4.80 19.02
CA VAL A 95 2.93 3.95 18.66
C VAL A 95 2.86 2.67 19.48
N GLN A 96 3.10 1.52 18.86
CA GLN A 96 3.13 0.24 19.57
C GLN A 96 4.37 0.16 20.47
N ALA A 97 4.23 -0.29 21.72
CA ALA A 97 5.34 -0.38 22.68
C ALA A 97 6.56 -1.13 22.14
N LYS A 98 6.36 -2.21 21.36
CA LYS A 98 7.46 -2.95 20.70
C LYS A 98 8.29 -2.08 19.75
N ASN A 99 7.68 -1.10 19.09
CA ASN A 99 8.35 -0.16 18.19
C ASN A 99 9.03 0.98 18.96
N VAL A 100 8.64 1.22 20.22
CA VAL A 100 9.29 2.17 21.15
C VAL A 100 10.49 1.51 21.83
N ASN A 101 10.36 0.24 22.22
CA ASN A 101 11.42 -0.54 22.86
C ASN A 101 12.55 -0.88 21.88
N LYS A 102 12.22 -1.09 20.60
CA LYS A 102 13.20 -1.28 19.53
C LYS A 102 12.89 -0.36 18.37
N THR A 103 13.43 0.85 18.44
CA THR A 103 13.27 1.87 17.41
C THR A 103 14.20 1.58 16.23
N SER A 104 13.67 1.74 15.01
CA SER A 104 14.50 1.80 13.80
C SER A 104 14.41 3.21 13.20
N PRO A 105 15.49 3.73 12.60
CA PRO A 105 15.47 5.05 11.96
C PRO A 105 14.35 5.20 10.92
N GLN A 106 14.05 4.13 10.16
CA GLN A 106 12.94 4.12 9.21
C GLN A 106 11.57 4.25 9.90
N THR A 107 11.38 3.58 11.04
CA THR A 107 10.13 3.66 11.82
C THR A 107 9.94 5.07 12.37
N LEU A 108 11.01 5.68 12.88
CA LEU A 108 10.97 7.06 13.38
C LEU A 108 10.70 8.06 12.25
N SER A 109 11.36 7.92 11.10
CA SER A 109 11.11 8.76 9.93
C SER A 109 9.63 8.67 9.49
N ASN A 110 9.10 7.46 9.36
CA ASN A 110 7.68 7.25 9.03
C ASN A 110 6.72 7.81 10.07
N LEU A 111 7.12 7.84 11.35
CA LEU A 111 6.34 8.44 12.42
C LEU A 111 6.33 9.97 12.32
N CYS A 112 7.49 10.59 12.09
CA CYS A 112 7.61 12.03 11.89
C CYS A 112 6.80 12.51 10.70
N LEU A 113 6.78 11.75 9.60
CA LEU A 113 5.94 12.06 8.42
C LEU A 113 4.44 12.10 8.76
N LYS A 114 3.98 11.25 9.70
CA LYS A 114 2.59 11.25 10.16
C LYS A 114 2.28 12.42 11.10
N ILE A 115 3.20 12.73 12.01
CA ILE A 115 3.07 13.86 12.92
C ILE A 115 3.01 15.17 12.14
N ASN A 116 3.89 15.35 11.14
CA ASN A 116 3.93 16.56 10.33
C ASN A 116 2.57 16.85 9.67
N VAL A 117 1.93 15.86 9.06
CA VAL A 117 0.61 16.03 8.42
C VAL A 117 -0.50 16.30 9.44
N LYS A 118 -0.45 15.68 10.62
CA LYS A 118 -1.44 15.92 11.69
C LYS A 118 -1.35 17.32 12.29
N LEU A 119 -0.18 17.95 12.23
CA LEU A 119 0.04 19.33 12.63
C LEU A 119 -0.19 20.33 11.48
N GLY A 120 -0.72 19.88 10.33
CA GLY A 120 -0.99 20.73 9.16
C GLY A 120 0.23 21.01 8.28
N GLY A 121 1.36 20.34 8.51
CA GLY A 121 2.55 20.42 7.69
C GLY A 121 2.44 19.60 6.40
N ILE A 122 3.22 19.99 5.38
CA ILE A 122 3.29 19.31 4.08
C ILE A 122 4.65 18.60 3.99
N ASN A 123 4.66 17.27 3.80
CA ASN A 123 5.90 16.48 3.72
C ASN A 123 6.66 16.72 2.40
N SER A 124 5.93 16.75 1.29
CA SER A 124 6.46 16.96 -0.04
C SER A 124 5.36 17.41 -1.00
N ILE A 125 5.74 18.09 -2.07
CA ILE A 125 4.83 18.48 -3.17
C ILE A 125 5.37 17.94 -4.49
N LEU A 126 4.48 17.68 -5.45
CA LEU A 126 4.91 17.51 -6.84
C LEU A 126 5.56 18.81 -7.32
N VAL A 127 6.64 18.70 -8.09
CA VAL A 127 7.28 19.88 -8.68
C VAL A 127 6.22 20.70 -9.45
N PRO A 128 6.12 22.02 -9.27
CA PRO A 128 5.03 22.83 -9.86
C PRO A 128 4.88 22.69 -11.38
N SER A 129 5.97 22.39 -12.09
CA SER A 129 5.97 22.19 -13.55
C SER A 129 5.23 20.93 -14.02
N ILE A 130 5.01 19.94 -13.15
CA ILE A 130 4.33 18.68 -13.48
C ILE A 130 2.94 18.56 -12.82
N ARG A 131 2.46 19.61 -12.15
CA ARG A 131 1.14 19.61 -11.52
C ARG A 131 0.06 19.82 -12.61
N PRO A 132 -0.93 18.91 -12.75
CA PRO A 132 -2.08 19.17 -13.63
C PRO A 132 -2.82 20.42 -13.12
N LYS A 133 -3.12 21.36 -14.01
CA LYS A 133 -3.96 22.53 -13.71
C LYS A 133 -5.42 22.13 -13.53
#